data_AF-G1U9J0-F1
#
_entry.id   AF-G1U9J0-F1
#
_cell.length_a   1.000
_cell.length_b   1.000
_cell.length_c   1.000
_cell.angle_alpha   90.00
_cell.angle_beta   90.00
_cell.angle_gamma   90.00
#
_symmetry.space_group_name_H-M   'P 1'
#
loop_
_entity.id
_entity.type
_entity.pdbx_description
1 polymer ?
#
loop_
_entity_poly.entity_id
_entity_poly.type
_entity_poly.pdbx_seq_one_letter_code
_entity_poly.pdbx_strand_id
1 'polypeptide(L)' 'VSGAMRIHFLIFLALILLAQISPARGAIQRRKSCVRMNGRCEAECLTFEVKLGGCRAELTPYCCKKMRKN' A
#
# COMPACT_ATOMS: atom_id res chain seq x y z
N VAL A 1 -20.97 -35.75 -0.24
CA VAL A 1 -20.09 -34.80 0.49
C VAL A 1 -20.96 -33.86 1.28
N SER A 2 -20.90 -33.92 2.62
CA SER A 2 -21.77 -33.19 3.54
C SER A 2 -21.71 -31.68 3.32
N GLY A 3 -22.87 -31.00 3.31
CA GLY A 3 -23.00 -29.56 3.00
C GLY A 3 -22.16 -28.65 3.91
N ALA A 4 -21.88 -29.08 5.14
CA ALA A 4 -21.03 -28.35 6.09
C ALA A 4 -19.58 -28.17 5.58
N MET A 5 -19.02 -29.18 4.93
CA MET A 5 -17.66 -29.11 4.36
C MET A 5 -17.59 -28.05 3.24
N ARG A 6 -18.65 -27.95 2.42
CA ARG A 6 -18.71 -26.97 1.32
C ARG A 6 -18.75 -25.54 1.84
N ILE A 7 -19.50 -25.27 2.91
CA ILE A 7 -19.61 -23.92 3.49
C ILE A 7 -18.27 -23.47 4.06
N HIS A 8 -17.58 -24.35 4.79
CA HIS A 8 -16.26 -24.02 5.34
C HIS A 8 -15.24 -23.75 4.23
N PHE A 9 -15.20 -24.58 3.20
CA PHE A 9 -14.33 -24.35 2.03
C PHE A 9 -14.57 -22.99 1.37
N LEU A 10 -15.83 -22.58 1.20
CA LEU A 10 -16.17 -21.28 0.61
C LEU A 10 -15.71 -20.11 1.50
N ILE A 11 -15.88 -20.22 2.82
CA ILE A 11 -15.42 -19.20 3.78
C ILE A 11 -13.89 -19.07 3.73
N PHE A 12 -13.16 -20.19 3.73
CA PHE A 12 -11.71 -20.18 3.62
C PHE A 12 -11.25 -19.54 2.31
N LEU A 13 -11.89 -19.87 1.17
CA LEU A 13 -11.56 -19.26 -0.11
C LEU A 13 -11.77 -17.75 -0.10
N ALA A 14 -12.87 -17.28 0.49
CA ALA A 14 -13.18 -15.86 0.60
C ALA A 14 -12.17 -15.12 1.48
N LEU A 15 -11.73 -15.71 2.60
CA LEU A 15 -10.71 -15.13 3.47
C LEU A 15 -9.35 -15.02 2.76
N ILE A 16 -8.96 -16.05 1.99
CA ILE A 16 -7.73 -16.03 1.20
C ILE A 16 -7.79 -14.91 0.16
N LEU A 17 -8.92 -14.74 -0.54
CA LEU A 17 -9.11 -13.66 -1.51
C LEU A 17 -9.00 -12.27 -0.86
N LEU A 18 -9.61 -12.08 0.33
CA LEU A 18 -9.52 -10.82 1.07
C LEU A 18 -8.10 -10.50 1.56
N ALA A 19 -7.33 -11.53 1.93
CA ALA A 19 -5.93 -11.40 2.33
C ALA A 19 -5.03 -10.90 1.18
N GLN A 20 -5.39 -11.18 -0.08
CA GLN A 20 -4.66 -10.66 -1.26
C GLN A 20 -5.03 -9.20 -1.58
N ILE A 21 -6.28 -8.80 -1.31
CA ILE A 21 -6.77 -7.44 -1.62
C ILE A 21 -6.28 -6.41 -0.59
N SER A 22 -6.13 -6.82 0.67
CA SER A 22 -5.69 -5.96 1.78
C SER A 22 -4.30 -5.32 1.60
N PRO A 23 -3.24 -6.02 1.13
CA PRO A 23 -1.96 -5.38 0.82
C PRO A 23 -2.07 -4.38 -0.35
N ALA A 24 -2.88 -4.67 -1.36
CA ALA A 24 -3.16 -3.74 -2.47
C ALA A 24 -3.87 -2.47 -1.99
N ARG A 25 -4.88 -2.59 -1.11
CA ARG A 25 -5.57 -1.45 -0.48
C ARG A 25 -4.62 -0.62 0.38
N GLY A 26 -3.74 -1.27 1.14
CA GLY A 26 -2.72 -0.59 1.95
C GLY A 26 -1.75 0.25 1.12
N ALA A 27 -1.29 -0.27 -0.03
CA ALA A 27 -0.43 0.46 -0.96
C ALA A 27 -1.15 1.69 -1.57
N ILE A 28 -2.39 1.52 -2.02
CA ILE A 28 -3.20 2.63 -2.56
C ILE A 28 -3.42 3.72 -1.51
N GLN A 29 -3.72 3.34 -0.26
CA GLN A 29 -3.94 4.30 0.81
C GLN A 29 -2.67 5.11 1.14
N ARG A 30 -1.51 4.44 1.21
CA ARG A 30 -0.22 5.10 1.43
C ARG A 30 0.14 6.04 0.29
N ARG A 31 -0.09 5.64 -0.97
CA ARG A 31 0.10 6.50 -2.13
C ARG A 31 -0.81 7.74 -2.08
N LYS A 32 -2.10 7.57 -1.79
CA LYS A 32 -3.04 8.69 -1.62
C LYS A 32 -2.61 9.64 -0.51
N SER A 33 -2.14 9.10 0.62
CA SER A 33 -1.62 9.90 1.73
C SER A 33 -0.36 10.68 1.33
N CYS A 34 0.57 10.06 0.59
CA CYS A 34 1.76 10.72 0.08
C CYS A 34 1.42 11.92 -0.82
N VAL A 35 0.53 11.70 -1.79
CA VAL A 35 0.05 12.76 -2.69
C VAL A 35 -0.64 13.88 -1.91
N ARG A 36 -1.46 13.55 -0.89
CA ARG A 36 -2.11 14.55 -0.03
C ARG A 36 -1.13 15.45 0.71
N MET A 37 0.07 14.96 1.02
CA MET A 37 1.13 15.75 1.66
C MET A 37 1.96 16.57 0.65
N ASN A 38 1.57 16.61 -0.63
CA ASN A 38 2.38 17.11 -1.76
C ASN A 38 3.72 16.36 -1.92
N GLY A 39 3.74 15.08 -1.55
CA GLY A 39 4.85 14.17 -1.82
C GLY A 39 4.63 13.36 -3.09
N ARG A 40 5.69 12.68 -3.54
CA ARG A 40 5.68 11.72 -4.64
C ARG A 40 6.34 10.42 -4.21
N CYS A 41 5.92 9.31 -4.83
CA CYS A 41 6.51 8.00 -4.54
C CYS A 41 7.72 7.78 -5.44
N GLU A 42 8.89 7.51 -4.86
CA GLU A 42 10.15 7.32 -5.58
C GLU A 42 10.91 6.07 -5.10
N ALA A 43 11.84 5.61 -5.96
CA ALA A 43 12.80 4.56 -5.64
C ALA A 43 13.71 4.97 -4.46
N GLU A 44 14.19 6.21 -4.50
CA GLU A 44 14.97 6.89 -3.45
C GLU A 44 14.61 8.38 -3.42
N CYS A 45 14.74 9.03 -2.26
CA CYS A 45 14.55 10.48 -2.16
C CYS A 45 15.84 11.21 -2.47
N LEU A 46 15.75 12.36 -3.16
CA LEU A 46 16.90 13.21 -3.40
C LEU A 46 17.40 13.84 -2.09
N THR A 47 18.66 14.28 -2.06
CA THR A 47 19.31 14.85 -0.86
C THR A 47 18.63 16.13 -0.33
N PHE A 48 17.89 16.85 -1.19
CA PHE A 48 17.11 18.04 -0.83
C PHE A 48 15.63 17.74 -0.53
N GLU A 49 15.28 16.46 -0.37
CA GLU A 49 13.92 16.00 -0.11
C GLU A 49 13.81 15.29 1.23
N VAL A 50 12.63 15.42 1.84
CA VAL A 50 12.29 14.74 3.08
C VAL A 50 11.61 13.42 2.76
N LYS A 51 12.13 12.34 3.35
CA LYS A 51 11.48 11.03 3.36
C LYS A 51 10.39 11.02 4.43
N LEU A 52 9.12 11.03 4.00
CA LEU A 52 7.95 11.07 4.90
C LEU A 52 7.50 9.68 5.36
N GLY A 53 7.83 8.64 4.60
CA GLY A 53 7.38 7.27 4.88
C GLY A 53 7.48 6.38 3.65
N GLY A 54 6.67 5.31 3.62
CA GLY A 54 6.67 4.34 2.52
C GLY A 54 5.40 4.36 1.66
N CYS A 55 5.54 4.26 0.33
CA CYS A 55 4.43 4.12 -0.62
C CYS A 55 4.03 2.66 -0.92
N ARG A 56 4.82 1.68 -0.47
CA ARG A 56 4.56 0.23 -0.65
C ARG A 56 4.24 -0.15 -2.10
N ALA A 57 4.91 0.52 -3.05
CA ALA A 57 4.99 0.13 -4.45
C ALA A 57 6.36 -0.51 -4.68
N GLU A 58 6.40 -1.60 -5.43
CA GLU A 58 7.59 -2.46 -5.59
C GLU A 58 8.81 -1.68 -6.12
N LEU A 59 8.58 -0.76 -7.07
CA LEU A 59 9.64 0.08 -7.66
C LEU A 59 9.78 1.47 -7.02
N THR A 60 8.80 1.90 -6.21
CA THR A 60 8.79 3.25 -5.61
C THR A 60 8.39 3.19 -4.13
N PRO A 61 9.26 2.62 -3.28
CA PRO A 61 8.90 2.32 -1.91
C PRO A 61 8.80 3.55 -1.02
N TYR A 62 9.36 4.72 -1.38
CA TYR A 62 9.45 5.88 -0.49
C TYR A 62 8.54 7.03 -0.90
N CYS A 63 7.97 7.72 0.09
CA CYS A 63 7.28 8.99 -0.11
C CYS A 63 8.25 10.15 0.13
N CYS A 64 8.57 10.89 -0.93
CA CYS A 64 9.53 11.98 -0.94
C CYS A 64 8.82 13.32 -1.16
N LYS A 65 9.21 14.35 -0.40
CA LYS A 65 8.65 15.70 -0.53
C LYS A 65 9.79 16.72 -0.63
N LYS A 66 9.72 17.62 -1.60
CA LYS A 66 10.64 18.75 -1.70
C LYS A 66 10.61 19.56 -0.41
N MET A 67 11.79 19.85 0.15
CA MET A 67 11.89 20.87 1.19
C MET A 67 11.37 22.20 0.62
N ARG A 68 10.37 22.80 1.26
CA ARG A 68 10.08 24.22 1.02
C ARG A 68 11.17 25.01 1.71
N LYS A 69 12.04 25.65 0.92
CA LYS A 69 12.93 26.69 1.42
C LYS A 69 12.04 27.89 1.76
N ASN A 70 11.96 28.23 3.05
CA ASN A 70 11.27 29.43 3.53
C ASN A 70 12.05 30.67 3.13
#